data_AF-A0A4R7Z839-F1
#
_entry.id   AF-A0A4R7Z839-F1
#
_cell.length_a   1.000
_cell.length_b   1.000
_cell.length_c   1.000
_cell.angle_alpha   90.00
_cell.angle_beta   90.00
_cell.angle_gamma   90.00
#
_symmetry.space_group_name_H-M   'P 1'
#
loop_
_entity.id
_entity.type
_entity.pdbx_description
1 polymer ?
#
loop_
_entity_poly.entity_id
_entity_poly.type
_entity_poly.pdbx_seq_one_letter_code
_entity_poly.pdbx_strand_id
1 'polypeptide(L)'
;MGNITVEIKKADVVASSEHDFKRVTKEHRNLLHLEVEKNDDMYLYEYTVDEYTTLDEIKNLNLPDKYRVLLNLLSLSELANTLHLYLDPTNVYVNYNLEVKVAFRDLYAKDEIGHEERFINNYLILLGSILNDKTEFATIQQGGVNILKKHALTKKYASLKDVESIRNQLIEDLQAERTRRETKLSLVNKKTYIRMKWAVRILFLCVIVLAVLFGYFKFVQEPYKNSINKGYESYIVSDYTATIKELKNTSVSKMSKTTKYVLATSYIKSDALTDEQKSNILSGITITSEEKILDFWVYLAKDDVEESIDIAKQLGNTEYMVYGYMKQKAAIEIDSSLSGAERETKLNEVNQKLNQYKVDKNEKED
;
A
#
# COMPACT_ATOMS: atom_id res chain seq x y z
N MET A 1 40.62 -6.41 -31.99
CA MET A 1 40.83 -7.74 -31.41
C MET A 1 41.34 -7.54 -30.01
N GLY A 2 40.65 -8.10 -29.02
CA GLY A 2 41.07 -7.99 -27.63
C GLY A 2 41.98 -9.17 -27.30
N ASN A 3 43.23 -8.92 -26.94
CA ASN A 3 44.12 -9.97 -26.45
C ASN A 3 44.27 -9.85 -24.94
N ILE A 4 44.34 -10.99 -24.25
CA ILE A 4 44.63 -11.07 -22.82
C ILE A 4 45.91 -11.89 -22.65
N THR A 5 46.85 -11.33 -21.91
CA THR A 5 48.13 -11.97 -21.63
C THR A 5 48.19 -12.36 -20.15
N VAL A 6 48.55 -13.61 -19.88
CA VAL A 6 48.67 -14.15 -18.53
C VAL A 6 50.05 -14.78 -18.35
N GLU A 7 50.77 -14.36 -17.30
CA GLU A 7 52.04 -14.95 -16.90
C GLU A 7 51.80 -16.10 -15.92
N ILE A 8 52.34 -17.28 -16.22
CA ILE A 8 52.15 -18.49 -15.42
C ILE A 8 53.50 -19.12 -15.11
N LYS A 9 53.74 -19.46 -13.85
CA LYS A 9 54.99 -20.14 -13.45
C LYS A 9 55.04 -21.54 -14.04
N LYS A 10 56.22 -21.95 -14.49
CA LYS A 10 56.41 -23.32 -15.01
C LYS A 10 56.06 -24.42 -14.00
N ALA A 11 56.16 -24.12 -12.71
CA ALA A 11 55.81 -25.05 -11.63
C ALA A 11 54.30 -25.25 -11.44
N ASP A 12 53.47 -24.32 -11.94
CA ASP A 12 52.02 -24.32 -11.73
C ASP A 12 51.26 -25.02 -12.89
N VAL A 13 51.97 -25.52 -13.90
CA VAL A 13 51.41 -26.21 -15.07
C VAL A 13 52.03 -27.59 -15.25
N VAL A 14 51.22 -28.51 -15.77
CA VAL A 14 51.63 -29.89 -16.09
C VAL A 14 52.29 -29.97 -17.46
N ALA A 15 51.80 -29.18 -18.43
CA ALA A 15 52.39 -29.12 -19.76
C ALA A 15 53.84 -28.59 -19.71
N SER A 16 54.78 -29.41 -20.19
CA SER A 16 56.22 -29.06 -20.17
C SER A 16 56.92 -29.39 -21.48
N SER A 17 56.51 -30.45 -22.17
CA SER A 17 57.08 -30.83 -23.47
C SER A 17 56.41 -30.09 -24.63
N GLU A 18 57.10 -29.99 -25.77
CA GLU A 18 56.52 -29.42 -27.00
C GLU A 18 55.25 -30.17 -27.45
N HIS A 19 55.22 -31.49 -27.24
CA HIS A 19 54.04 -32.31 -27.53
C HIS A 19 52.85 -31.95 -26.62
N ASP A 20 53.10 -31.64 -25.35
CA ASP A 20 52.05 -31.22 -24.42
C ASP A 20 51.47 -29.86 -24.82
N PHE A 21 52.34 -28.90 -25.16
CA PHE A 21 51.88 -27.60 -25.65
C PHE A 21 51.06 -27.73 -26.94
N LYS A 22 51.45 -28.60 -27.88
CA LYS A 22 50.64 -28.89 -29.08
C LYS A 22 49.24 -29.41 -28.77
N ARG A 23 49.05 -30.11 -27.64
CA ARG A 23 47.73 -30.56 -27.20
C ARG A 23 46.92 -29.43 -26.57
N VAL A 24 47.56 -28.62 -25.73
CA VAL A 24 46.93 -27.50 -25.02
C VAL A 24 46.55 -26.36 -25.98
N THR A 25 47.39 -26.06 -26.97
CA THR A 25 47.16 -25.00 -27.98
C THR A 25 46.32 -25.46 -29.18
N LYS A 26 45.86 -26.73 -29.20
CA LYS A 26 45.03 -27.24 -30.29
C LYS A 26 43.75 -26.42 -30.44
N GLU A 27 43.50 -25.95 -31.66
CA GLU A 27 42.28 -25.23 -32.01
C GLU A 27 41.02 -26.04 -31.72
N HIS A 28 40.05 -25.40 -31.08
CA HIS A 28 38.74 -25.98 -30.80
C HIS A 28 37.67 -24.90 -30.67
N ARG A 29 36.46 -25.19 -31.15
CA ARG A 29 35.33 -24.23 -31.13
C ARG A 29 34.97 -23.71 -29.74
N ASN A 30 35.26 -24.50 -28.70
CA ASN A 30 34.95 -24.21 -27.29
C ASN A 30 36.18 -23.81 -26.46
N LEU A 31 37.30 -23.50 -27.09
CA LEU A 31 38.52 -23.00 -26.43
C LEU A 31 38.89 -21.65 -27.04
N LEU A 32 39.41 -20.72 -26.23
CA LEU A 32 40.04 -19.53 -26.80
C LEU A 32 41.34 -19.92 -27.50
N HIS A 33 41.60 -19.23 -28.62
CA HIS A 33 42.89 -19.31 -29.30
C HIS A 33 43.99 -18.95 -28.30
N LEU A 34 45.04 -19.76 -28.25
CA LEU A 34 46.11 -19.64 -27.27
C LEU A 34 47.46 -19.76 -27.98
N GLU A 35 48.27 -18.73 -27.83
CA GLU A 35 49.69 -18.74 -28.16
C GLU A 35 50.50 -18.75 -26.86
N VAL A 36 51.59 -19.54 -26.83
CA VAL A 36 52.43 -19.69 -25.64
C VAL A 36 53.87 -19.32 -25.98
N GLU A 37 54.38 -18.30 -25.33
CA GLU A 37 55.80 -17.92 -25.35
C GLU A 37 56.50 -18.47 -24.10
N LYS A 38 57.73 -18.97 -24.27
CA LYS A 38 58.51 -19.62 -23.22
C LYS A 38 59.63 -18.70 -22.77
N ASN A 39 59.55 -18.23 -21.52
CA ASN A 39 60.62 -17.48 -20.85
C ASN A 39 61.41 -18.41 -19.89
N ASP A 40 62.37 -17.86 -19.13
CA ASP A 40 63.26 -18.67 -18.27
C ASP A 40 62.49 -19.46 -17.20
N ASP A 41 61.71 -18.79 -16.35
CA ASP A 41 60.96 -19.42 -15.25
C ASP A 41 59.42 -19.38 -15.42
N MET A 42 58.96 -18.73 -16.50
CA MET A 42 57.55 -18.44 -16.76
C MET A 42 57.14 -18.86 -18.17
N TYR A 43 55.85 -19.10 -18.35
CA TYR A 43 55.18 -19.13 -19.64
C TYR A 43 54.28 -17.91 -19.77
N LEU A 44 54.29 -17.29 -20.96
CA LEU A 44 53.40 -16.21 -21.31
C LEU A 44 52.29 -16.77 -22.19
N TYR A 45 51.06 -16.75 -21.70
CA TYR A 45 49.88 -17.25 -22.40
C TYR A 45 49.14 -16.05 -22.99
N GLU A 46 49.04 -15.98 -24.31
CA GLU A 46 48.30 -14.94 -25.02
C GLU A 46 47.00 -15.53 -25.59
N TYR A 47 45.87 -14.98 -25.16
CA TYR A 47 44.53 -15.41 -25.56
C TYR A 47 43.86 -14.37 -26.45
N THR A 48 43.28 -14.82 -27.56
CA THR A 48 42.42 -13.98 -28.41
C THR A 48 40.97 -14.07 -27.95
N VAL A 49 40.38 -12.92 -27.56
CA VAL A 49 39.07 -12.83 -26.86
C VAL A 49 38.03 -12.06 -27.69
N ASP A 50 38.04 -12.25 -28.99
CA ASP A 50 37.19 -11.47 -29.90
C ASP A 50 35.69 -11.72 -29.68
N GLU A 51 34.95 -10.67 -29.30
CA GLU A 51 33.49 -10.69 -29.07
C GLU A 51 33.02 -11.56 -27.89
N TYR A 52 33.95 -12.04 -27.07
CA TYR A 52 33.64 -12.76 -25.84
C TYR A 52 33.84 -11.87 -24.62
N THR A 53 32.98 -12.02 -23.62
CA THR A 53 33.16 -11.44 -22.28
C THR A 53 33.19 -12.55 -21.24
N THR A 54 33.73 -12.25 -20.06
CA THR A 54 33.74 -13.23 -18.97
C THR A 54 32.32 -13.56 -18.52
N LEU A 55 32.11 -14.78 -18.03
CA LEU A 55 30.81 -15.20 -17.49
C LEU A 55 30.38 -14.31 -16.30
N ASP A 56 31.35 -13.78 -15.54
CA ASP A 56 31.11 -12.86 -14.43
C ASP A 56 30.44 -11.54 -14.86
N GLU A 57 30.76 -11.05 -16.06
CA GLU A 57 30.17 -9.83 -16.61
C GLU A 57 28.72 -10.03 -17.09
N ILE A 58 28.31 -11.28 -17.28
CA ILE A 58 27.00 -11.66 -17.83
C ILE A 58 26.05 -12.20 -16.74
N LYS A 59 26.29 -11.86 -15.47
CA LYS A 59 25.45 -12.24 -14.30
C LYS A 59 23.94 -11.96 -14.47
N ASN A 60 23.58 -10.96 -15.27
CA ASN A 60 22.20 -10.49 -15.43
C ASN A 60 21.40 -11.23 -16.52
N LEU A 61 21.85 -12.39 -17.01
CA LEU A 61 21.05 -13.19 -17.94
C LEU A 61 19.70 -13.56 -17.34
N ASN A 62 18.71 -13.61 -18.21
CA ASN A 62 17.43 -14.17 -17.86
C ASN A 62 17.57 -15.70 -17.64
N LEU A 63 16.67 -16.28 -16.86
CA LEU A 63 16.78 -17.69 -16.45
C LEU A 63 16.86 -18.70 -17.64
N PRO A 64 16.07 -18.56 -18.73
CA PRO A 64 16.25 -19.37 -19.93
C PRO A 64 17.65 -19.28 -20.56
N ASP A 65 18.22 -18.08 -20.66
CA ASP A 65 19.54 -17.90 -21.24
C ASP A 65 20.64 -18.48 -20.33
N LYS A 66 20.45 -18.44 -19.00
CA LYS A 66 21.31 -19.17 -18.05
C LYS A 66 21.31 -20.67 -18.31
N TYR A 67 20.14 -21.28 -18.52
CA TYR A 67 20.07 -22.71 -18.86
C TYR A 67 20.74 -23.02 -20.21
N ARG A 68 20.65 -22.12 -21.20
CA ARG A 68 21.34 -22.29 -22.49
C ARG A 68 22.86 -22.24 -22.33
N VAL A 69 23.38 -21.29 -21.56
CA VAL A 69 24.82 -21.22 -21.23
C VAL A 69 25.27 -22.49 -20.52
N LEU A 70 24.50 -22.97 -19.55
CA LEU A 70 24.78 -24.23 -18.83
C LEU A 70 24.82 -25.44 -19.78
N LEU A 71 23.86 -25.56 -20.70
CA LEU A 71 23.86 -26.62 -21.71
C LEU A 71 25.09 -26.55 -22.62
N ASN A 72 25.52 -25.35 -23.00
CA ASN A 72 26.73 -25.15 -23.79
C ASN A 72 27.98 -25.48 -22.97
N LEU A 73 28.04 -25.12 -21.69
CA LEU A 73 29.13 -25.51 -20.79
C LEU A 73 29.21 -27.02 -20.60
N LEU A 74 28.09 -27.71 -20.51
CA LEU A 74 28.06 -29.15 -20.35
C LEU A 74 28.64 -29.89 -21.56
N SER A 75 28.62 -29.27 -22.76
CA SER A 75 29.26 -29.83 -23.96
C SER A 75 30.79 -29.91 -23.86
N LEU A 76 31.41 -29.17 -22.92
CA LEU A 76 32.84 -29.27 -22.62
C LEU A 76 33.24 -30.61 -22.00
N SER A 77 32.29 -31.42 -21.53
CA SER A 77 32.55 -32.77 -21.01
C SER A 77 33.34 -33.64 -21.99
N GLU A 78 33.12 -33.48 -23.30
CA GLU A 78 33.87 -34.21 -24.33
C GLU A 78 35.37 -33.89 -24.30
N LEU A 79 35.72 -32.61 -24.07
CA LEU A 79 37.11 -32.15 -23.94
C LEU A 79 37.72 -32.52 -22.61
N ALA A 80 36.91 -32.58 -21.55
CA ALA A 80 37.34 -32.90 -20.19
C ALA A 80 37.96 -34.29 -20.06
N ASN A 81 37.76 -35.19 -21.03
CA ASN A 81 38.43 -36.48 -21.10
C ASN A 81 39.94 -36.37 -21.43
N THR A 82 40.37 -35.25 -22.02
CA THR A 82 41.73 -35.10 -22.58
C THR A 82 42.48 -33.90 -22.03
N LEU A 83 41.75 -32.89 -21.56
CA LEU A 83 42.25 -31.64 -21.01
C LEU A 83 41.60 -31.37 -19.66
N HIS A 84 42.39 -30.88 -18.72
CA HIS A 84 41.90 -30.31 -17.48
C HIS A 84 41.38 -28.89 -17.75
N LEU A 85 40.07 -28.72 -17.64
CA LEU A 85 39.38 -27.44 -17.84
C LEU A 85 39.08 -26.79 -16.49
N TYR A 86 39.55 -25.55 -16.31
CA TYR A 86 39.29 -24.77 -15.10
C TYR A 86 37.96 -24.03 -15.23
N LEU A 87 36.90 -24.58 -14.62
CA LEU A 87 35.55 -24.01 -14.68
C LEU A 87 35.36 -22.94 -13.59
N ASP A 88 35.74 -21.71 -13.92
CA ASP A 88 35.61 -20.53 -13.07
C ASP A 88 34.91 -19.39 -13.86
N PRO A 89 34.05 -18.57 -13.23
CA PRO A 89 33.44 -17.41 -13.89
C PRO A 89 34.41 -16.45 -14.59
N THR A 90 35.66 -16.35 -14.13
CA THR A 90 36.68 -15.50 -14.77
C THR A 90 37.41 -16.18 -15.92
N ASN A 91 37.34 -17.51 -16.00
CA ASN A 91 38.04 -18.31 -17.02
C ASN A 91 37.11 -18.82 -18.14
N VAL A 92 35.81 -18.71 -17.91
CA VAL A 92 34.75 -19.02 -18.87
C VAL A 92 34.32 -17.74 -19.58
N TYR A 93 34.34 -17.81 -20.90
CA TYR A 93 34.02 -16.72 -21.80
C TYR A 93 32.75 -17.04 -22.59
N VAL A 94 31.89 -16.05 -22.76
CA VAL A 94 30.59 -16.20 -23.43
C VAL A 94 30.38 -15.05 -24.43
N ASN A 95 29.86 -15.35 -25.61
CA ASN A 95 29.54 -14.33 -26.63
C ASN A 95 28.03 -14.02 -26.67
N TYR A 96 27.62 -13.12 -27.57
CA TYR A 96 26.22 -12.75 -27.80
C TYR A 96 25.30 -13.95 -28.11
N ASN A 97 25.84 -14.99 -28.78
CA ASN A 97 25.10 -16.20 -29.12
C ASN A 97 25.00 -17.22 -27.97
N LEU A 98 25.54 -16.87 -26.79
CA LEU A 98 25.69 -17.72 -25.60
C LEU A 98 26.62 -18.92 -25.84
N GLU A 99 27.46 -18.88 -26.86
CA GLU A 99 28.51 -19.87 -27.08
C GLU A 99 29.59 -19.68 -26.02
N VAL A 100 30.15 -20.80 -25.55
CA VAL A 100 31.08 -20.79 -24.43
C VAL A 100 32.46 -21.24 -24.87
N LYS A 101 33.46 -20.51 -24.40
CA LYS A 101 34.88 -20.82 -24.58
C LYS A 101 35.61 -20.79 -23.24
N VAL A 102 36.59 -21.68 -23.08
CA VAL A 102 37.49 -21.67 -21.91
C VAL A 102 38.83 -21.09 -22.33
N ALA A 103 39.38 -20.19 -21.51
CA ALA A 103 40.72 -19.66 -21.72
C ALA A 103 41.79 -20.64 -21.19
N PHE A 104 41.99 -20.65 -19.88
CA PHE A 104 42.97 -21.46 -19.19
C PHE A 104 42.56 -22.93 -19.11
N ARG A 105 43.48 -23.79 -19.55
CA ARG A 105 43.33 -25.24 -19.68
C ARG A 105 44.72 -25.86 -19.65
N ASP A 106 44.81 -27.08 -19.17
CA ASP A 106 46.07 -27.80 -19.06
C ASP A 106 45.86 -29.30 -19.25
N LEU A 107 46.92 -30.09 -19.09
CA LEU A 107 46.84 -31.55 -19.00
C LEU A 107 46.57 -31.99 -17.57
N TYR A 108 45.98 -33.17 -17.42
CA TYR A 108 45.93 -33.85 -16.13
C TYR A 108 47.32 -34.37 -15.73
N ALA A 109 47.59 -34.41 -14.43
CA ALA A 109 48.80 -35.05 -13.93
C ALA A 109 48.79 -36.56 -14.28
N LYS A 110 49.97 -37.16 -14.49
CA LYS A 110 50.11 -38.53 -15.02
C LYS A 110 49.38 -39.62 -14.21
N ASP A 111 49.27 -39.42 -12.90
CA ASP A 111 48.65 -40.39 -11.97
C ASP A 111 47.23 -39.97 -11.55
N GLU A 112 46.68 -38.93 -12.18
CA GLU A 112 45.34 -38.43 -11.84
C GLU A 112 44.26 -39.31 -12.50
N ILE A 113 43.27 -39.73 -11.71
CA ILE A 113 42.14 -40.56 -12.14
C ILE A 113 40.84 -39.83 -11.78
N GLY A 114 39.74 -40.11 -12.49
CA GLY A 114 38.42 -39.55 -12.17
C GLY A 114 38.17 -38.18 -12.81
N HIS A 115 38.73 -37.93 -13.99
CA HIS A 115 38.57 -36.68 -14.74
C HIS A 115 37.11 -36.27 -14.94
N GLU A 116 36.24 -37.24 -15.23
CA GLU A 116 34.80 -37.01 -15.41
C GLU A 116 34.11 -36.58 -14.12
N GLU A 117 34.37 -37.26 -13.00
CA GLU A 117 33.82 -36.88 -11.69
C GLU A 117 34.29 -35.49 -11.27
N ARG A 118 35.58 -35.18 -11.49
CA ARG A 118 36.15 -33.85 -11.24
C ARG A 118 35.47 -32.78 -12.09
N PHE A 119 35.28 -33.03 -13.38
CA PHE A 119 34.58 -32.12 -14.28
C PHE A 119 33.15 -31.87 -13.81
N ILE A 120 32.39 -32.94 -13.50
CA ILE A 120 31.00 -32.83 -13.05
C ILE A 120 30.90 -32.03 -11.74
N ASN A 121 31.78 -32.28 -10.78
CA ASN A 121 31.80 -31.53 -9.53
C ASN A 121 32.09 -30.04 -9.75
N ASN A 122 33.09 -29.71 -10.57
CA ASN A 122 33.42 -28.34 -10.93
C ASN A 122 32.28 -27.66 -11.71
N TYR A 123 31.65 -28.39 -12.63
CA TYR A 123 30.49 -27.94 -13.39
C TYR A 123 29.30 -27.63 -12.48
N LEU A 124 29.01 -28.50 -11.50
CA LEU A 124 27.93 -28.30 -10.54
C LEU A 124 28.17 -27.09 -9.64
N ILE A 125 29.42 -26.81 -9.25
CA ILE A 125 29.79 -25.59 -8.51
C ILE A 125 29.52 -24.35 -9.37
N LEU A 126 29.97 -24.34 -10.63
CA LEU A 126 29.74 -23.24 -11.56
C LEU A 126 28.24 -23.05 -11.89
N LEU A 127 27.49 -24.15 -12.02
CA LEU A 127 26.04 -24.14 -12.16
C LEU A 127 25.39 -23.46 -10.95
N GLY A 128 25.89 -23.78 -9.75
CA GLY A 128 25.51 -23.11 -8.52
C GLY A 128 25.65 -21.60 -8.60
N SER A 129 26.80 -21.09 -9.04
CA SER A 129 27.03 -19.65 -9.14
C SER A 129 26.19 -18.98 -10.24
N ILE A 130 25.95 -19.65 -11.36
CA ILE A 130 25.12 -19.10 -12.45
C ILE A 130 23.65 -19.01 -12.05
N LEU A 131 23.13 -20.00 -11.33
CA LEU A 131 21.71 -20.04 -10.93
C LEU A 131 21.42 -19.35 -9.60
N ASN A 132 22.44 -19.05 -8.80
CA ASN A 132 22.33 -18.37 -7.51
C ASN A 132 23.15 -17.07 -7.49
N ASP A 133 22.63 -16.03 -8.13
CA ASP A 133 23.26 -14.72 -8.31
C ASP A 133 23.60 -13.99 -7.01
N LYS A 134 23.08 -14.46 -5.87
CA LYS A 134 23.28 -13.83 -4.56
C LYS A 134 24.51 -14.35 -3.82
N THR A 135 25.09 -15.46 -4.27
CA THR A 135 26.20 -16.12 -3.56
C THR A 135 27.44 -16.05 -4.42
N GLU A 136 28.53 -15.55 -3.85
CA GLU A 136 29.81 -15.47 -4.54
C GLU A 136 30.35 -16.87 -4.87
N PHE A 137 30.99 -16.99 -6.04
CA PHE A 137 31.55 -18.25 -6.51
C PHE A 137 32.51 -18.88 -5.50
N ALA A 138 33.40 -18.09 -4.88
CA ALA A 138 34.35 -18.57 -3.87
C ALA A 138 33.65 -19.25 -2.67
N THR A 139 32.49 -18.73 -2.25
CA THR A 139 31.70 -19.33 -1.17
C THR A 139 31.10 -20.68 -1.60
N ILE A 140 30.62 -20.77 -2.86
CA ILE A 140 30.08 -22.02 -3.40
C ILE A 140 31.19 -23.06 -3.59
N GLN A 141 32.35 -22.64 -4.08
CA GLN A 141 33.51 -23.49 -4.26
C GLN A 141 33.98 -24.11 -2.94
N GLN A 142 34.04 -23.33 -1.86
CA GLN A 142 34.43 -23.82 -0.53
C GLN A 142 33.45 -24.85 0.06
N GLY A 143 32.14 -24.66 -0.10
CA GLY A 143 31.16 -25.64 0.41
C GLY A 143 30.78 -26.74 -0.59
N GLY A 144 31.30 -26.68 -1.82
CA GLY A 144 31.12 -27.68 -2.87
C GLY A 144 29.67 -27.94 -3.26
N VAL A 145 29.45 -29.12 -3.86
CA VAL A 145 28.15 -29.56 -4.40
C VAL A 145 27.03 -29.56 -3.33
N ASN A 146 27.36 -29.72 -2.05
CA ASN A 146 26.38 -29.72 -0.97
C ASN A 146 25.66 -28.37 -0.80
N ILE A 147 26.28 -27.25 -1.20
CA ILE A 147 25.63 -25.92 -1.17
C ILE A 147 24.41 -25.88 -2.08
N LEU A 148 24.41 -26.62 -3.19
CA LEU A 148 23.31 -26.65 -4.15
C LEU A 148 21.98 -27.10 -3.51
N LYS A 149 22.02 -27.91 -2.46
CA LYS A 149 20.82 -28.40 -1.74
C LYS A 149 20.05 -27.29 -1.03
N LYS A 150 20.70 -26.15 -0.75
CA LYS A 150 20.12 -25.03 0.00
C LYS A 150 19.24 -24.12 -0.84
N HIS A 151 19.34 -24.17 -2.18
CA HIS A 151 18.63 -23.25 -3.07
C HIS A 151 17.66 -23.98 -4.02
N ALA A 152 16.48 -23.41 -4.21
CA ALA A 152 15.36 -24.07 -4.90
C ALA A 152 15.68 -24.42 -6.36
N LEU A 153 16.42 -23.55 -7.08
CA LEU A 153 16.79 -23.80 -8.47
C LEU A 153 17.89 -24.86 -8.61
N THR A 154 18.75 -25.03 -7.61
CA THR A 154 19.96 -25.86 -7.71
C THR A 154 19.81 -27.23 -7.06
N LYS A 155 18.87 -27.39 -6.12
CA LYS A 155 18.72 -28.59 -5.27
C LYS A 155 18.60 -29.89 -6.08
N LYS A 156 17.88 -29.85 -7.20
CA LYS A 156 17.67 -31.00 -8.11
C LYS A 156 18.95 -31.50 -8.78
N TYR A 157 19.94 -30.63 -8.96
CA TYR A 157 21.23 -31.01 -9.57
C TYR A 157 22.21 -31.63 -8.58
N ALA A 158 22.01 -31.42 -7.27
CA ALA A 158 22.96 -31.83 -6.23
C ALA A 158 23.17 -33.35 -6.12
N SER A 159 22.22 -34.15 -6.61
CA SER A 159 22.29 -35.62 -6.62
C SER A 159 22.66 -36.21 -7.98
N LEU A 160 22.82 -35.39 -9.02
CA LEU A 160 23.13 -35.86 -10.36
C LEU A 160 24.64 -36.04 -10.49
N LYS A 161 25.05 -37.21 -11.01
CA LYS A 161 26.46 -37.62 -11.13
C LYS A 161 26.88 -37.94 -12.56
N ASP A 162 25.98 -37.73 -13.51
CA ASP A 162 26.13 -38.14 -14.90
C ASP A 162 25.74 -36.99 -15.82
N VAL A 163 26.51 -36.83 -16.90
CA VAL A 163 26.37 -35.74 -17.87
C VAL A 163 25.00 -35.79 -18.55
N GLU A 164 24.52 -36.99 -18.92
CA GLU A 164 23.22 -37.14 -19.59
C GLU A 164 22.07 -36.76 -18.65
N SER A 165 22.14 -37.21 -17.40
CA SER A 165 21.17 -36.89 -16.35
C SER A 165 21.08 -35.37 -16.09
N ILE A 166 22.23 -34.69 -16.02
CA ILE A 166 22.30 -33.23 -15.87
C ILE A 166 21.72 -32.53 -17.10
N ARG A 167 22.05 -33.00 -18.31
CA ARG A 167 21.54 -32.46 -19.57
C ARG A 167 20.02 -32.54 -19.64
N ASN A 168 19.46 -33.70 -19.33
CA ASN A 168 18.02 -33.91 -19.36
C ASN A 168 17.29 -32.99 -18.37
N GLN A 169 17.84 -32.83 -17.16
CA GLN A 169 17.27 -31.91 -16.16
C GLN A 169 17.31 -30.44 -16.63
N LEU A 170 18.41 -29.98 -17.23
CA LEU A 170 18.53 -28.62 -17.77
C LEU A 170 17.54 -28.37 -18.91
N ILE A 171 17.32 -29.35 -19.78
CA ILE A 171 16.35 -29.25 -20.89
C ILE A 171 14.93 -29.14 -20.34
N GLU A 172 14.56 -30.00 -19.38
CA GLU A 172 13.26 -29.96 -18.72
C GLU A 172 13.00 -28.59 -18.07
N ASP A 173 13.99 -28.06 -17.37
CA ASP A 173 13.88 -26.77 -16.68
C ASP A 173 13.79 -25.58 -17.63
N LEU A 174 14.54 -25.63 -18.74
CA LEU A 174 14.47 -24.64 -19.80
C LEU A 174 13.07 -24.63 -20.44
N GLN A 175 12.50 -25.80 -20.72
CA GLN A 175 11.15 -25.93 -21.26
C GLN A 175 10.10 -25.43 -20.27
N ALA A 176 10.18 -25.82 -19.00
CA ALA A 176 9.25 -25.39 -17.96
C ALA A 176 9.24 -23.86 -17.79
N GLU A 177 10.41 -23.21 -17.79
CA GLU A 177 10.51 -21.76 -17.67
C GLU A 177 10.02 -21.03 -18.93
N ARG A 178 10.24 -21.59 -20.14
CA ARG A 178 9.65 -21.05 -21.39
C ARG A 178 8.13 -21.10 -21.35
N THR A 179 7.54 -22.24 -21.03
CA THR A 179 6.08 -22.40 -20.89
C THR A 179 5.51 -21.47 -19.84
N ARG A 180 6.19 -21.33 -18.69
CA ARG A 180 5.78 -20.38 -17.64
C ARG A 180 5.77 -18.95 -18.15
N ARG A 181 6.75 -18.53 -18.94
CA ARG A 181 6.80 -17.18 -19.50
C ARG A 181 5.68 -16.95 -20.51
N GLU A 182 5.46 -17.89 -21.42
CA GLU A 182 4.40 -17.79 -22.42
C GLU A 182 3.00 -17.74 -21.78
N THR A 183 2.76 -18.54 -20.74
CA THR A 183 1.46 -18.62 -20.07
C THR A 183 1.20 -17.50 -19.07
N LYS A 184 2.24 -17.00 -18.38
CA LYS A 184 2.08 -16.01 -17.29
C LYS A 184 2.47 -14.59 -17.67
N LEU A 185 3.24 -14.40 -18.74
CA LEU A 185 3.72 -13.08 -19.15
C LEU A 185 3.15 -12.75 -20.53
N SER A 186 2.25 -11.78 -20.57
CA SER A 186 1.90 -11.10 -21.81
C SER A 186 2.76 -9.85 -21.96
N LEU A 187 3.35 -9.66 -23.14
CA LEU A 187 4.06 -8.44 -23.46
C LEU A 187 3.03 -7.32 -23.64
N VAL A 188 3.03 -6.37 -22.71
CA VAL A 188 2.18 -5.18 -22.76
C VAL A 188 3.01 -3.93 -23.03
N ASN A 189 2.43 -2.96 -23.74
CA ASN A 189 3.07 -1.67 -23.91
C ASN A 189 3.17 -0.94 -22.55
N LYS A 190 4.40 -0.74 -22.07
CA LYS A 190 4.70 -0.12 -20.78
C LYS A 190 3.99 1.22 -20.57
N LYS A 191 3.93 2.07 -21.60
CA LYS A 191 3.27 3.40 -21.51
C LYS A 191 1.77 3.28 -21.31
N THR A 192 1.11 2.36 -22.03
CA THR A 192 -0.33 2.13 -21.89
C THR A 192 -0.68 1.49 -20.55
N TYR A 193 0.10 0.51 -20.11
CA TYR A 193 -0.09 -0.14 -18.82
C TYR A 193 0.03 0.86 -17.65
N ILE A 194 1.05 1.73 -17.65
CA ILE A 194 1.22 2.74 -16.59
C ILE A 194 0.07 3.76 -16.61
N ARG A 195 -0.35 4.23 -17.79
CA ARG A 195 -1.52 5.12 -17.92
C ARG A 195 -2.80 4.49 -17.37
N MET A 196 -3.08 3.23 -17.75
CA MET A 196 -4.24 2.50 -17.23
C MET A 196 -4.19 2.33 -15.71
N LYS A 197 -3.02 1.98 -15.16
CA LYS A 197 -2.84 1.82 -13.71
C LYS A 197 -3.15 3.11 -12.94
N TRP A 198 -2.75 4.26 -13.46
CA TRP A 198 -3.09 5.56 -12.86
C TRP A 198 -4.56 5.94 -13.08
N ALA A 199 -5.11 5.70 -14.27
CA ALA A 199 -6.51 5.96 -14.56
C ALA A 199 -7.45 5.21 -13.61
N VAL A 200 -7.18 3.94 -13.32
CA VAL A 200 -7.96 3.14 -12.36
C VAL A 200 -7.90 3.73 -10.94
N ARG A 201 -6.73 4.19 -10.50
CA ARG A 201 -6.57 4.82 -9.17
C ARG A 201 -7.33 6.14 -9.06
N ILE A 202 -7.27 6.97 -10.10
CA ILE A 202 -7.99 8.25 -10.15
C ILE A 202 -9.50 8.00 -10.18
N LEU A 203 -9.96 7.05 -11.01
CA LEU A 203 -11.37 6.68 -11.07
C LEU A 203 -11.89 6.20 -9.72
N PHE A 204 -11.11 5.36 -9.02
CA PHE A 204 -11.46 4.89 -7.68
C PHE A 204 -11.60 6.06 -6.68
N LEU A 205 -10.68 7.02 -6.72
CA LEU A 205 -10.77 8.22 -5.88
C LEU A 205 -12.03 9.05 -6.21
N CYS A 206 -12.34 9.24 -7.49
CA CYS A 206 -13.55 9.95 -7.92
C CYS A 206 -14.82 9.27 -7.40
N VAL A 207 -14.90 7.94 -7.43
CA VAL A 207 -16.05 7.19 -6.90
C VAL A 207 -16.23 7.43 -5.40
N ILE A 208 -15.14 7.47 -4.61
CA ILE A 208 -15.21 7.76 -3.17
C ILE A 208 -15.76 9.17 -2.92
N VAL A 209 -15.25 10.18 -3.64
CA VAL A 209 -15.74 11.56 -3.49
C VAL A 209 -17.23 11.65 -3.83
N LEU A 210 -17.66 11.02 -4.92
CA LEU A 210 -19.07 10.98 -5.29
C LEU A 210 -19.93 10.28 -4.24
N ALA A 211 -19.44 9.19 -3.64
CA ALA A 211 -20.15 8.48 -2.57
C ALA A 211 -20.31 9.35 -1.31
N VAL A 212 -19.29 10.11 -0.92
CA VAL A 212 -19.36 11.04 0.22
C VAL A 212 -20.36 12.16 -0.05
N LEU A 213 -20.31 12.77 -1.23
CA LEU A 213 -21.27 13.80 -1.63
C LEU A 213 -22.69 13.25 -1.63
N PHE A 214 -22.90 12.07 -2.22
CA PHE A 214 -24.20 11.40 -2.23
C PHE A 214 -24.71 11.11 -0.82
N GLY A 215 -23.83 10.62 0.06
CA GLY A 215 -24.15 10.40 1.47
C GLY A 215 -24.59 11.70 2.17
N TYR A 216 -23.88 12.80 1.96
CA TYR A 216 -24.27 14.10 2.50
C TYR A 216 -25.64 14.56 1.98
N PHE A 217 -25.90 14.44 0.67
CA PHE A 217 -27.19 14.78 0.08
C PHE A 217 -28.33 13.95 0.69
N LYS A 218 -28.14 12.63 0.80
CA LYS A 218 -29.18 11.70 1.27
C LYS A 218 -29.43 11.73 2.78
N PHE A 219 -28.38 11.82 3.60
CA PHE A 219 -28.52 11.69 5.06
C PHE A 219 -28.56 13.02 5.80
N VAL A 220 -28.11 14.11 5.18
CA VAL A 220 -28.10 15.44 5.83
C VAL A 220 -29.07 16.40 5.13
N GLN A 221 -28.93 16.57 3.82
CA GLN A 221 -29.70 17.60 3.13
C GLN A 221 -31.18 17.21 2.93
N GLU A 222 -31.47 15.99 2.50
CA GLU A 222 -32.83 15.52 2.22
C GLU A 222 -33.73 15.49 3.48
N PRO A 223 -33.29 14.95 4.64
CA PRO A 223 -34.10 14.99 5.86
C PRO A 223 -34.37 16.41 6.35
N TYR A 224 -33.37 17.30 6.27
CA TYR A 224 -33.52 18.70 6.61
C TYR A 224 -34.59 19.37 5.73
N LYS A 225 -34.47 19.25 4.39
CA LYS A 225 -35.45 19.84 3.46
C LYS A 225 -36.86 19.28 3.70
N ASN A 226 -36.98 17.98 3.95
CA ASN A 226 -38.26 17.33 4.19
C ASN A 226 -38.90 17.83 5.50
N SER A 227 -38.13 17.93 6.58
CA SER A 227 -38.58 18.49 7.87
C SER A 227 -39.08 19.93 7.73
N ILE A 228 -38.32 20.79 7.02
CA ILE A 228 -38.73 22.18 6.77
C ILE A 228 -40.03 22.25 5.96
N ASN A 229 -40.13 21.48 4.86
CA ASN A 229 -41.30 21.50 4.00
C ASN A 229 -42.55 21.02 4.75
N LYS A 230 -42.47 19.89 5.45
CA LYS A 230 -43.58 19.38 6.28
C LYS A 230 -43.95 20.34 7.40
N GLY A 231 -42.96 20.95 8.05
CA GLY A 231 -43.19 21.95 9.08
C GLY A 231 -44.00 23.14 8.55
N TYR A 232 -43.68 23.62 7.35
CA TYR A 232 -44.46 24.67 6.67
C TYR A 232 -45.85 24.21 6.23
N GLU A 233 -45.99 22.99 5.69
CA GLU A 233 -47.29 22.42 5.34
C GLU A 233 -48.22 22.38 6.56
N SER A 234 -47.75 21.84 7.69
CA SER A 234 -48.50 21.82 8.96
C SER A 234 -48.85 23.22 9.46
N TYR A 235 -47.93 24.18 9.32
CA TYR A 235 -48.16 25.56 9.77
C TYR A 235 -49.26 26.25 8.95
N ILE A 236 -49.26 26.04 7.63
CA ILE A 236 -50.25 26.62 6.71
C ILE A 236 -51.66 26.12 7.05
N VAL A 237 -51.81 24.84 7.39
CA VAL A 237 -53.09 24.28 7.83
C VAL A 237 -53.42 24.55 9.31
N SER A 238 -52.63 25.39 9.99
CA SER A 238 -52.77 25.75 11.40
C SER A 238 -52.64 24.57 12.39
N ASP A 239 -51.98 23.49 12.00
CA ASP A 239 -51.62 22.38 12.88
C ASP A 239 -50.28 22.67 13.59
N TYR A 240 -50.35 23.52 14.61
CA TYR A 240 -49.16 24.02 15.31
C TYR A 240 -48.41 22.91 16.10
N THR A 241 -49.10 21.89 16.59
CA THR A 241 -48.47 20.77 17.29
C THR A 241 -47.70 19.87 16.32
N ALA A 242 -48.25 19.61 15.13
CA ALA A 242 -47.52 18.93 14.07
C ALA A 242 -46.31 19.74 13.58
N THR A 243 -46.44 21.06 13.43
CA THR A 243 -45.29 21.92 13.06
C THR A 243 -44.12 21.77 14.04
N ILE A 244 -44.40 21.81 15.34
CA ILE A 244 -43.36 21.65 16.38
C ILE A 244 -42.70 20.26 16.25
N LYS A 245 -43.51 19.21 16.08
CA LYS A 245 -43.02 17.84 15.91
C LYS A 245 -42.12 17.69 14.68
N GLU A 246 -42.54 18.18 13.52
CA GLU A 246 -41.80 18.04 12.26
C GLU A 246 -40.48 18.84 12.29
N LEU A 247 -40.44 19.99 12.97
CA LEU A 247 -39.24 20.83 13.10
C LEU A 247 -38.35 20.48 14.32
N LYS A 248 -38.81 19.61 15.22
CA LYS A 248 -38.15 19.31 16.51
C LYS A 248 -36.69 18.91 16.37
N ASN A 249 -36.34 18.12 15.35
CA ASN A 249 -34.97 17.61 15.18
C ASN A 249 -34.07 18.50 14.31
N THR A 250 -34.60 19.59 13.76
CA THR A 250 -33.81 20.52 12.95
C THR A 250 -32.98 21.44 13.85
N SER A 251 -31.69 21.61 13.57
CA SER A 251 -30.81 22.48 14.37
C SER A 251 -31.20 23.95 14.24
N VAL A 252 -31.30 24.67 15.36
CA VAL A 252 -31.66 26.09 15.42
C VAL A 252 -30.71 26.94 14.56
N SER A 253 -29.41 26.64 14.59
CA SER A 253 -28.38 27.32 13.78
C SER A 253 -28.57 27.19 12.26
N LYS A 254 -29.25 26.12 11.81
CA LYS A 254 -29.51 25.87 10.39
C LYS A 254 -30.86 26.43 9.93
N MET A 255 -31.74 26.79 10.87
CA MET A 255 -33.06 27.32 10.55
C MET A 255 -32.94 28.72 9.96
N SER A 256 -33.69 28.97 8.88
CA SER A 256 -33.90 30.35 8.40
C SER A 256 -34.71 31.14 9.42
N LYS A 257 -34.60 32.48 9.41
CA LYS A 257 -35.40 33.37 10.26
C LYS A 257 -36.92 33.10 10.12
N THR A 258 -37.38 32.79 8.91
CA THR A 258 -38.76 32.38 8.62
C THR A 258 -39.15 31.08 9.34
N THR A 259 -38.27 30.08 9.30
CA THR A 259 -38.48 28.80 10.01
C THR A 259 -38.53 29.02 11.52
N LYS A 260 -37.62 29.85 12.06
CA LYS A 260 -37.61 30.21 13.48
C LYS A 260 -38.91 30.91 13.88
N TYR A 261 -39.39 31.86 13.08
CA TYR A 261 -40.67 32.53 13.30
C TYR A 261 -41.86 31.55 13.27
N VAL A 262 -41.90 30.64 12.30
CA VAL A 262 -42.95 29.62 12.19
C VAL A 262 -42.96 28.73 13.44
N LEU A 263 -41.80 28.22 13.86
CA LEU A 263 -41.71 27.35 15.03
C LEU A 263 -42.04 28.08 16.34
N ALA A 264 -41.53 29.30 16.53
CA ALA A 264 -41.83 30.15 17.68
C ALA A 264 -43.34 30.44 17.78
N THR A 265 -43.95 30.85 16.67
CA THR A 265 -45.39 31.13 16.60
C THR A 265 -46.21 29.88 16.88
N SER A 266 -45.84 28.74 16.30
CA SER A 266 -46.50 27.46 16.58
C SER A 266 -46.44 27.10 18.06
N TYR A 267 -45.28 27.27 18.70
CA TYR A 267 -45.12 27.02 20.12
C TYR A 267 -46.06 27.87 20.96
N ILE A 268 -46.04 29.20 20.78
CA ILE A 268 -46.87 30.13 21.56
C ILE A 268 -48.36 29.82 21.38
N LYS A 269 -48.79 29.51 20.15
CA LYS A 269 -50.18 29.15 19.88
C LYS A 269 -50.58 27.82 20.51
N SER A 270 -49.67 26.85 20.58
CA SER A 270 -49.90 25.53 21.17
C SER A 270 -49.74 25.48 22.70
N ASP A 271 -49.08 26.47 23.30
CA ASP A 271 -48.79 26.46 24.73
C ASP A 271 -50.05 26.67 25.60
N ALA A 272 -49.98 26.28 26.87
CA ALA A 272 -51.07 26.34 27.84
C ALA A 272 -51.31 27.77 28.42
N LEU A 273 -51.08 28.80 27.62
CA LEU A 273 -51.36 30.21 27.94
C LEU A 273 -52.80 30.60 27.60
N THR A 274 -53.33 31.65 28.24
CA THR A 274 -54.65 32.21 27.86
C THR A 274 -54.59 32.88 26.49
N ASP A 275 -55.73 32.98 25.80
CA ASP A 275 -55.78 33.60 24.46
C ASP A 275 -55.31 35.06 24.47
N GLU A 276 -55.58 35.79 25.55
CA GLU A 276 -55.12 37.16 25.75
C GLU A 276 -53.59 37.23 25.91
N GLN A 277 -53.00 36.32 26.71
CA GLN A 277 -51.54 36.22 26.86
C GLN A 277 -50.87 35.87 25.53
N LYS A 278 -51.42 34.92 24.77
CA LYS A 278 -50.93 34.54 23.45
C LYS A 278 -50.96 35.73 22.48
N SER A 279 -52.07 36.46 22.44
CA SER A 279 -52.23 37.64 21.58
C SER A 279 -51.19 38.71 21.90
N ASN A 280 -50.98 39.01 23.18
CA ASN A 280 -50.00 40.00 23.63
C ASN A 280 -48.57 39.61 23.22
N ILE A 281 -48.18 38.35 23.43
CA ILE A 281 -46.85 37.85 23.03
C ILE A 281 -46.68 37.89 21.51
N LEU A 282 -47.68 37.41 20.75
CA LEU A 282 -47.64 37.38 19.29
C LEU A 282 -47.61 38.78 18.67
N SER A 283 -48.16 39.80 19.33
CA SER A 283 -48.11 41.19 18.85
C SER A 283 -46.67 41.74 18.79
N GLY A 284 -45.78 41.24 19.65
CA GLY A 284 -44.36 41.62 19.68
C GLY A 284 -43.44 40.72 18.85
N ILE A 285 -43.96 39.61 18.31
CA ILE A 285 -43.18 38.62 17.55
C ILE A 285 -43.56 38.70 16.09
N THR A 286 -42.60 39.14 15.29
CA THR A 286 -42.74 39.30 13.85
C THR A 286 -41.58 38.59 13.14
N ILE A 287 -41.72 38.37 11.84
CA ILE A 287 -40.63 37.81 11.02
C ILE A 287 -39.40 38.75 10.99
N THR A 288 -39.58 40.02 11.31
CA THR A 288 -38.51 41.03 11.37
C THR A 288 -37.90 41.19 12.76
N SER A 289 -38.51 40.62 13.82
CA SER A 289 -37.99 40.65 15.19
C SER A 289 -36.53 40.18 15.28
N GLU A 290 -35.82 40.62 16.30
CA GLU A 290 -34.44 40.19 16.54
C GLU A 290 -34.36 38.65 16.58
N GLU A 291 -33.33 38.08 15.96
CA GLU A 291 -33.21 36.63 15.82
C GLU A 291 -33.14 35.92 17.18
N LYS A 292 -32.49 36.54 18.18
CA LYS A 292 -32.45 36.04 19.56
C LYS A 292 -33.82 35.95 20.22
N ILE A 293 -34.74 36.87 19.91
CA ILE A 293 -36.13 36.79 20.41
C ILE A 293 -36.80 35.53 19.86
N LEU A 294 -36.59 35.22 18.57
CA LEU A 294 -37.12 34.00 17.97
C LEU A 294 -36.44 32.75 18.54
N ASP A 295 -35.12 32.81 18.75
CA ASP A 295 -34.34 31.71 19.32
C ASP A 295 -34.87 31.32 20.72
N PHE A 296 -35.21 32.28 21.57
CA PHE A 296 -35.83 32.02 22.88
C PHE A 296 -37.03 31.06 22.78
N TRP A 297 -38.00 31.42 21.93
CA TRP A 297 -39.22 30.64 21.74
C TRP A 297 -38.96 29.33 20.98
N VAL A 298 -37.99 29.31 20.06
CA VAL A 298 -37.58 28.10 19.34
C VAL A 298 -36.93 27.08 20.27
N TYR A 299 -36.06 27.51 21.18
CA TYR A 299 -35.43 26.62 22.16
C TYR A 299 -36.48 26.02 23.11
N LEU A 300 -37.45 26.83 23.57
CA LEU A 300 -38.60 26.32 24.32
C LEU A 300 -39.44 25.31 23.51
N ALA A 301 -39.69 25.56 22.22
CA ALA A 301 -40.41 24.64 21.34
C ALA A 301 -39.71 23.28 21.16
N LYS A 302 -38.40 23.25 21.39
CA LYS A 302 -37.56 22.05 21.26
C LYS A 302 -37.29 21.38 22.61
N ASP A 303 -37.93 21.85 23.68
CA ASP A 303 -37.75 21.41 25.06
C ASP A 303 -36.35 21.72 25.65
N ASP A 304 -35.61 22.65 25.06
CA ASP A 304 -34.27 23.08 25.53
C ASP A 304 -34.40 24.34 26.39
N VAL A 305 -34.88 24.12 27.62
CA VAL A 305 -35.21 25.22 28.54
C VAL A 305 -33.96 25.97 29.01
N GLU A 306 -32.83 25.28 29.16
CA GLU A 306 -31.58 25.90 29.61
C GLU A 306 -31.07 26.93 28.60
N GLU A 307 -31.02 26.57 27.32
CA GLU A 307 -30.63 27.51 26.26
C GLU A 307 -31.64 28.66 26.12
N SER A 308 -32.93 28.40 26.29
CA SER A 308 -33.92 29.49 26.30
C SER A 308 -33.65 30.51 27.42
N ILE A 309 -33.29 30.05 28.62
CA ILE A 309 -32.98 30.95 29.74
C ILE A 309 -31.70 31.73 29.47
N ASP A 310 -30.69 31.10 28.85
CA ASP A 310 -29.47 31.80 28.47
C ASP A 310 -29.74 32.90 27.44
N ILE A 311 -30.52 32.60 26.39
CA ILE A 311 -30.96 33.60 25.42
C ILE A 311 -31.73 34.74 26.10
N ALA A 312 -32.63 34.44 27.05
CA ALA A 312 -33.35 35.47 27.80
C ALA A 312 -32.42 36.40 28.60
N LYS A 313 -31.38 35.85 29.23
CA LYS A 313 -30.33 36.61 29.92
C LYS A 313 -29.54 37.49 28.96
N GLN A 314 -29.13 36.95 27.82
CA GLN A 314 -28.42 37.70 26.79
C GLN A 314 -29.25 38.87 26.24
N LEU A 315 -30.57 38.70 26.17
CA LEU A 315 -31.51 39.76 25.79
C LEU A 315 -31.75 40.78 26.92
N GLY A 316 -31.38 40.47 28.16
CA GLY A 316 -31.73 41.27 29.34
C GLY A 316 -33.23 41.31 29.62
N ASN A 317 -34.03 40.42 29.02
CA ASN A 317 -35.49 40.45 29.13
C ASN A 317 -35.95 39.67 30.37
N THR A 318 -36.31 40.40 31.42
CA THR A 318 -36.72 39.81 32.72
C THR A 318 -38.00 38.98 32.60
N GLU A 319 -38.94 39.34 31.73
CA GLU A 319 -40.17 38.56 31.51
C GLU A 319 -39.87 37.19 30.90
N TYR A 320 -38.96 37.14 29.93
CA TYR A 320 -38.52 35.90 29.30
C TYR A 320 -37.72 35.04 30.27
N MET A 321 -36.92 35.64 31.15
CA MET A 321 -36.24 34.91 32.21
C MET A 321 -37.25 34.26 33.17
N VAL A 322 -38.23 35.03 33.66
CA VAL A 322 -39.29 34.50 34.54
C VAL A 322 -40.05 33.37 33.86
N TYR A 323 -40.44 33.55 32.60
CA TYR A 323 -41.17 32.53 31.84
C TYR A 323 -40.32 31.26 31.61
N GLY A 324 -39.04 31.40 31.23
CA GLY A 324 -38.10 30.28 31.09
C GLY A 324 -37.93 29.51 32.41
N TYR A 325 -37.76 30.21 33.54
CA TYR A 325 -37.69 29.57 34.86
C TYR A 325 -39.00 28.88 35.27
N MET A 326 -40.17 29.42 34.88
CA MET A 326 -41.45 28.73 35.10
C MET A 326 -41.53 27.42 34.32
N LYS A 327 -41.07 27.41 33.06
CA LYS A 327 -40.98 26.17 32.26
C LYS A 327 -39.97 25.18 32.84
N GLN A 328 -38.84 25.66 33.34
CA GLN A 328 -37.83 24.83 33.99
C GLN A 328 -38.40 24.16 35.25
N LYS A 329 -39.13 24.92 36.07
CA LYS A 329 -39.83 24.40 37.23
C LYS A 329 -40.81 23.29 36.86
N ALA A 330 -41.67 23.53 35.87
CA ALA A 330 -42.63 22.55 35.41
C ALA A 330 -41.95 21.27 34.90
N ALA A 331 -40.83 21.39 34.18
CA ALA A 331 -40.05 20.24 33.70
C ALA A 331 -39.47 19.41 34.86
N ILE A 332 -38.92 20.06 35.90
CA ILE A 332 -38.38 19.39 37.09
C ILE A 332 -39.48 18.66 37.88
N GLU A 333 -40.69 19.24 37.96
CA GLU A 333 -41.82 18.66 38.70
C GLU A 333 -42.30 17.33 38.09
N ILE A 334 -42.22 17.19 36.76
CA ILE A 334 -42.68 16.00 36.03
C ILE A 334 -41.56 15.00 35.68
N ASP A 335 -40.30 15.35 35.94
CA ASP A 335 -39.14 14.49 35.66
C ASP A 335 -39.09 13.30 36.62
N SER A 336 -39.38 12.11 36.09
CA SER A 336 -39.38 10.84 36.83
C SER A 336 -37.98 10.28 37.09
N SER A 337 -36.94 10.84 36.48
CA SER A 337 -35.56 10.39 36.65
C SER A 337 -34.88 10.97 37.90
N LEU A 338 -35.39 12.07 38.45
CA LEU A 338 -34.83 12.73 39.64
C LEU A 338 -35.26 12.04 40.93
N SER A 339 -34.32 11.88 41.87
CA SER A 339 -34.64 11.49 43.24
C SER A 339 -35.38 12.62 43.98
N GLY A 340 -36.07 12.28 45.08
CA GLY A 340 -36.82 13.28 45.86
C GLY A 340 -35.96 14.44 46.37
N ALA A 341 -34.76 14.14 46.86
CA ALA A 341 -33.82 15.15 47.37
C ALA A 341 -33.24 16.03 46.25
N GLU A 342 -32.91 15.45 45.09
CA GLU A 342 -32.43 16.20 43.93
C GLU A 342 -33.52 17.12 43.36
N ARG A 343 -34.77 16.63 43.29
CA ARG A 343 -35.91 17.43 42.85
C ARG A 343 -36.12 18.63 43.78
N GLU A 344 -36.11 18.42 45.09
CA GLU A 344 -36.27 19.49 46.08
C GLU A 344 -35.17 20.55 45.96
N THR A 345 -33.92 20.12 45.80
CA THR A 345 -32.77 21.03 45.63
C THR A 345 -32.93 21.88 44.37
N LYS A 346 -33.19 21.27 43.22
CA LYS A 346 -33.38 22.00 41.94
C LYS A 346 -34.59 22.93 41.98
N LEU A 347 -35.70 22.51 42.60
CA LEU A 347 -36.88 23.37 42.75
C LEU A 347 -36.59 24.59 43.63
N ASN A 348 -35.84 24.41 44.72
CA ASN A 348 -35.44 25.52 45.59
C ASN A 348 -34.59 26.54 44.84
N GLU A 349 -33.60 26.09 44.05
CA GLU A 349 -32.78 26.97 43.22
C GLU A 349 -33.61 27.77 42.19
N VAL A 350 -34.52 27.09 41.48
CA VAL A 350 -35.38 27.74 40.48
C VAL A 350 -36.36 28.71 41.14
N ASN A 351 -36.93 28.37 42.29
CA ASN A 351 -37.83 29.27 43.04
C ASN A 351 -37.09 30.51 43.56
N GLN A 352 -35.84 30.38 44.03
CA GLN A 352 -35.02 31.52 44.42
C GLN A 352 -34.81 32.48 43.25
N LYS A 353 -34.44 31.96 42.07
CA LYS A 353 -34.28 32.79 40.86
C LYS A 353 -35.60 33.44 40.43
N LEU A 354 -36.71 32.71 40.46
CA LEU A 354 -38.04 33.27 40.18
C LEU A 354 -38.40 34.41 41.12
N ASN A 355 -38.12 34.29 42.42
CA ASN A 355 -38.39 35.34 43.38
C ASN A 355 -37.52 36.57 43.14
N GLN A 356 -36.23 36.38 42.86
CA GLN A 356 -35.30 37.47 42.54
C GLN A 356 -35.80 38.28 41.33
N TYR A 357 -36.08 37.61 40.20
CA TYR A 357 -36.48 38.30 38.98
C TYR A 357 -37.91 38.87 39.01
N LYS A 358 -38.79 38.36 39.88
CA LYS A 358 -40.12 38.96 40.10
C LYS A 358 -40.05 40.25 40.93
N VAL A 359 -39.16 40.31 41.92
CA VAL A 359 -38.94 41.53 42.72
C VAL A 359 -38.31 42.62 41.85
N ASP A 360 -37.29 42.28 41.05
CA ASP A 360 -36.64 43.20 40.11
C ASP A 360 -37.61 43.77 39.04
N LYS A 361 -38.72 43.07 38.74
CA LYS A 361 -39.76 43.57 37.84
C LYS A 361 -40.59 44.67 38.50
N ASN A 362 -41.02 44.45 39.73
CA ASN A 362 -41.85 45.41 40.46
C ASN A 362 -41.09 46.71 40.79
N GLU A 363 -39.78 46.63 41.05
CA GLU A 363 -38.94 47.82 41.31
C GLU A 363 -38.63 48.68 40.06
N LYS A 364 -38.93 48.18 38.85
CA LYS A 364 -38.72 48.92 37.59
C LYS A 364 -40.01 49.47 36.97
N GLU A 365 -41.17 49.07 37.51
CA GLU A 365 -42.49 49.55 37.10
C GLU A 365 -43.03 50.67 38.04
N ASP A 366 -42.35 50.90 39.17
CA ASP A 366 -42.45 52.11 40.03
C ASP A 366 -41.39 53.15 39.63
#